data_AF-A0A1F9CNK0-F1
#
_entry.id   AF-A0A1F9CNK0-F1
#
_cell.length_a   1.000
_cell.length_b   1.000
_cell.length_c   1.000
_cell.angle_alpha   90.00
_cell.angle_beta   90.00
_cell.angle_gamma   90.00
#
_symmetry.space_group_name_H-M   'P 1'
#
loop_
_entity.id
_entity.type
_entity.pdbx_description
1 polymer ?
#
loop_
_entity_poly.entity_id
_entity_poly.type
_entity_poly.pdbx_seq_one_letter_code
_entity_poly.pdbx_strand_id
1 'polypeptide(L)'
;MVKGGPLARVTGQGATFGFGWRRDIMKKMVLIIILCAVLSAPAASPGNDQIGYVLLIDPALPECAGAAWLGYLMERQVYIREHTDQYKLIPGIVIPTFDEEVEGRKTMAQIWKELKEKDQSRTDKYLDELLPVHEADFMREYVWTYLKQQSWSKQPKDLRLKEFSVWQQLHLKGHQPKTHGNIRITEESAKLK
;
A
#
# COMPACT_ATOMS: atom_id res chain seq x y z
N MET A 1 37.73 -8.67 59.55
CA MET A 1 37.43 -8.37 60.97
C MET A 1 36.24 -7.42 60.98
N VAL A 2 35.18 -7.82 61.66
CA VAL A 2 33.81 -7.27 61.63
C VAL A 2 33.64 -6.18 62.70
N LYS A 3 32.80 -5.16 62.42
CA LYS A 3 31.96 -4.34 63.33
C LYS A 3 31.22 -3.29 62.47
N GLY A 4 29.91 -3.09 62.44
CA GLY A 4 28.81 -3.60 63.25
C GLY A 4 27.99 -2.46 63.89
N GLY A 5 26.93 -1.99 63.21
CA GLY A 5 25.72 -1.34 63.78
C GLY A 5 25.63 0.20 63.77
N PRO A 6 24.43 0.82 63.98
CA PRO A 6 23.08 0.23 64.05
C PRO A 6 22.02 0.90 63.12
N LEU A 7 20.90 0.20 63.00
CA LEU A 7 19.64 0.56 62.36
C LEU A 7 18.87 1.62 63.17
N ALA A 8 18.26 2.58 62.47
CA ALA A 8 17.18 3.41 63.02
C ALA A 8 15.89 3.18 62.23
N ARG A 9 14.90 2.69 62.96
CA ARG A 9 13.53 2.38 62.61
C ARG A 9 12.69 3.64 62.80
N VAL A 10 11.94 4.07 61.78
CA VAL A 10 10.85 5.04 61.95
C VAL A 10 9.54 4.36 61.53
N THR A 11 8.67 4.26 62.53
CA THR A 11 7.27 3.82 62.49
C THR A 11 6.36 5.05 62.42
N GLY A 12 5.28 4.97 61.65
CA GLY A 12 4.14 5.90 61.72
C GLY A 12 3.21 5.67 60.53
N GLN A 13 2.21 4.78 60.65
CA GLN A 13 0.82 5.08 61.03
C GLN A 13 0.03 5.90 60.00
N GLY A 14 -0.76 5.16 59.21
CA GLY A 14 -2.22 5.30 59.11
C GLY A 14 -2.82 6.63 58.64
N ALA A 15 -3.44 6.62 57.46
CA ALA A 15 -4.74 7.25 57.25
C ALA A 15 -5.40 6.66 55.99
N THR A 16 -6.29 5.69 56.21
CA THR A 16 -7.35 5.32 55.26
C THR A 16 -8.48 6.33 55.37
N PHE A 17 -8.75 7.07 54.30
CA PHE A 17 -10.03 7.72 54.01
C PHE A 17 -10.40 7.24 52.60
N GLY A 18 -11.62 6.89 52.24
CA GLY A 18 -12.90 7.03 52.89
C GLY A 18 -13.90 6.73 51.79
N PHE A 19 -14.67 5.67 52.01
CA PHE A 19 -15.60 5.06 51.08
C PHE A 19 -16.83 5.96 50.87
N GLY A 20 -17.28 6.08 49.62
CA GLY A 20 -18.69 6.22 49.28
C GLY A 20 -19.27 7.63 49.32
N TRP A 21 -19.62 8.15 48.13
CA TRP A 21 -20.83 8.95 47.99
C TRP A 21 -21.61 8.52 46.74
N ARG A 22 -22.76 7.89 47.03
CA ARG A 22 -24.05 8.00 46.32
C ARG A 22 -24.18 7.38 44.94
N ARG A 23 -24.45 6.07 44.99
CA ARG A 23 -25.52 5.42 44.22
C ARG A 23 -26.87 6.10 44.53
N ASP A 24 -27.78 6.10 43.56
CA ASP A 24 -29.21 6.45 43.65
C ASP A 24 -29.62 7.92 43.50
N ILE A 25 -29.66 8.38 42.24
CA ILE A 25 -30.80 9.18 41.77
C ILE A 25 -31.53 8.38 40.69
N MET A 26 -32.63 7.79 41.17
CA MET A 26 -33.64 7.06 40.46
C MET A 26 -34.30 7.85 39.31
N LYS A 27 -34.58 7.11 38.23
CA LYS A 27 -35.90 7.01 37.57
C LYS A 27 -36.55 8.33 37.13
N LYS A 28 -36.29 8.75 35.90
CA LYS A 28 -37.28 9.31 34.96
C LYS A 28 -36.92 8.82 33.56
N MET A 29 -37.41 7.65 33.12
CA MET A 29 -38.60 7.56 32.27
C MET A 29 -38.82 8.82 31.42
N VAL A 30 -38.19 8.89 30.26
CA VAL A 30 -38.81 9.41 29.04
C VAL A 30 -38.30 8.55 27.88
N LEU A 31 -39.12 7.55 27.55
CA LEU A 31 -39.06 6.78 26.32
C LEU A 31 -39.63 7.68 25.21
N ILE A 32 -38.79 8.25 24.34
CA ILE A 32 -39.26 8.84 23.08
C ILE A 32 -38.84 7.88 21.98
N ILE A 33 -39.81 7.05 21.59
CA ILE A 33 -39.82 6.32 20.33
C ILE A 33 -40.00 7.37 19.23
N ILE A 34 -38.91 7.75 18.54
CA ILE A 34 -39.04 8.37 17.22
C ILE A 34 -39.01 7.25 16.20
N LEU A 35 -40.22 6.81 15.87
CA LEU A 35 -40.54 5.98 14.71
C LEU A 35 -40.36 6.85 13.46
N CYS A 36 -39.12 7.04 13.01
CA CYS A 36 -38.86 7.45 11.62
C CYS A 36 -38.66 6.19 10.79
N ALA A 37 -39.77 5.51 10.49
CA ALA A 37 -39.83 4.61 9.36
C ALA A 37 -39.77 5.47 8.08
N VAL A 38 -38.59 5.96 7.75
CA VAL A 38 -38.31 6.41 6.39
C VAL A 38 -38.20 5.12 5.59
N LEU A 39 -39.30 4.79 4.90
CA LEU A 39 -39.30 3.92 3.73
C LEU A 39 -38.45 4.61 2.65
N SER A 40 -37.14 4.65 2.85
CA SER A 40 -36.20 4.80 1.76
C SER A 40 -36.27 3.48 1.01
N ALA A 41 -37.11 3.45 -0.03
CA ALA A 41 -36.86 2.53 -1.13
C ALA A 41 -35.36 2.61 -1.43
N PRO A 42 -34.64 1.49 -1.57
CA PRO A 42 -33.32 1.57 -2.18
C PRO A 42 -33.59 2.17 -3.56
N ALA A 43 -33.21 3.44 -3.74
CA ALA A 43 -32.94 3.95 -5.06
C ALA A 43 -31.91 2.96 -5.61
N ALA A 44 -32.35 2.10 -6.53
CA ALA A 44 -31.44 1.34 -7.34
C ALA A 44 -30.54 2.41 -7.98
N SER A 45 -29.34 2.56 -7.42
CA SER A 45 -28.37 3.50 -7.95
C SER A 45 -28.19 3.12 -9.41
N PRO A 46 -28.42 4.04 -10.36
CA PRO A 46 -28.21 3.73 -11.76
C PRO A 46 -26.73 3.36 -11.93
N GLY A 47 -26.49 2.19 -12.51
CA GLY A 47 -25.21 1.75 -13.09
C GLY A 47 -23.97 2.03 -12.25
N ASN A 48 -23.71 1.21 -11.22
CA ASN A 48 -22.32 1.02 -10.81
C ASN A 48 -21.72 0.06 -11.84
N ASP A 49 -21.22 0.62 -12.93
CA ASP A 49 -20.51 -0.09 -13.98
C ASP A 49 -19.23 -0.69 -13.40
N GLN A 50 -19.36 -1.83 -12.71
CA GLN A 50 -18.22 -2.47 -12.08
C GLN A 50 -17.29 -2.96 -13.19
N ILE A 51 -16.20 -2.22 -13.37
CA ILE A 51 -15.10 -2.67 -14.21
C ILE A 51 -14.46 -3.86 -13.49
N GLY A 52 -14.65 -5.06 -14.03
CA GLY A 52 -13.97 -6.27 -13.64
C GLY A 52 -12.52 -6.27 -14.10
N TYR A 53 -11.63 -6.51 -13.15
CA TYR A 53 -10.19 -6.63 -13.38
C TYR A 53 -9.74 -8.06 -13.09
N VAL A 54 -8.89 -8.61 -13.95
CA VAL A 54 -8.17 -9.85 -13.70
C VAL A 54 -6.69 -9.51 -13.56
N LEU A 55 -6.13 -9.85 -12.39
CA LEU A 55 -4.70 -9.74 -12.13
C LEU A 55 -4.02 -11.01 -12.65
N LEU A 56 -3.14 -10.85 -13.62
CA LEU A 56 -2.36 -11.94 -14.21
C LEU A 56 -0.96 -11.89 -13.61
N ILE A 57 -0.56 -12.96 -12.91
CA ILE A 57 0.79 -13.13 -12.36
C ILE A 57 1.45 -14.30 -13.08
N ASP A 58 2.73 -14.13 -13.41
CA ASP A 58 3.56 -15.17 -14.01
C ASP A 58 3.64 -16.40 -13.07
N PRO A 59 3.20 -17.59 -13.50
CA PRO A 59 3.24 -18.78 -12.66
C PRO A 59 4.67 -19.26 -12.36
N ALA A 60 5.68 -18.81 -13.11
CA ALA A 60 7.08 -19.11 -12.84
C ALA A 60 7.71 -18.17 -11.79
N LEU A 61 6.95 -17.23 -11.23
CA LEU A 61 7.44 -16.30 -10.22
C LEU A 61 7.85 -17.06 -8.94
N PRO A 62 9.05 -16.81 -8.39
CA PRO A 62 9.44 -17.37 -7.11
C PRO A 62 8.45 -17.01 -6.00
N GLU A 63 8.10 -17.97 -5.15
CA GLU A 63 7.13 -17.78 -4.06
C GLU A 63 7.51 -16.61 -3.15
N CYS A 64 8.81 -16.43 -2.87
CA CYS A 64 9.30 -15.35 -2.02
C CYS A 64 8.94 -13.95 -2.53
N ALA A 65 8.82 -13.79 -3.86
CA ALA A 65 8.55 -12.54 -4.56
C ALA A 65 7.04 -12.29 -4.79
N GLY A 66 6.19 -13.31 -4.60
CA GLY A 66 4.77 -13.28 -4.94
C GLY A 66 4.00 -12.12 -4.32
N ALA A 67 4.21 -11.86 -3.02
CA ALA A 67 3.52 -10.79 -2.31
C ALA A 67 3.86 -9.38 -2.85
N ALA A 68 5.13 -9.13 -3.19
CA ALA A 68 5.54 -7.84 -3.75
C ALA A 68 4.93 -7.62 -5.14
N TRP A 69 4.90 -8.66 -5.99
CA TRP A 69 4.28 -8.60 -7.31
C TRP A 69 2.76 -8.47 -7.27
N LEU A 70 2.10 -9.12 -6.31
CA LEU A 70 0.67 -8.93 -6.09
C LEU A 70 0.38 -7.49 -5.67
N GLY A 71 1.15 -6.94 -4.71
CA GLY A 71 1.01 -5.55 -4.28
C GLY A 71 1.18 -4.55 -5.41
N TYR A 72 2.16 -4.78 -6.30
CA TYR A 72 2.31 -4.00 -7.54
C TYR A 72 1.06 -4.00 -8.41
N LEU A 73 0.46 -5.16 -8.67
CA LEU A 73 -0.76 -5.23 -9.49
C LEU A 73 -1.97 -4.62 -8.80
N MET A 74 -2.08 -4.75 -7.48
CA MET A 74 -3.14 -4.11 -6.72
C MET A 74 -3.03 -2.59 -6.75
N GLU A 75 -1.83 -2.04 -6.59
CA GLU A 75 -1.58 -0.60 -6.71
C GLU A 75 -1.96 -0.08 -8.09
N ARG A 76 -1.52 -0.78 -9.14
CA ARG A 76 -1.91 -0.43 -10.51
C ARG A 76 -3.43 -0.46 -10.72
N GLN A 77 -4.12 -1.44 -10.14
CA GLN A 77 -5.58 -1.50 -10.20
C GLN A 77 -6.23 -0.30 -9.50
N VAL A 78 -5.73 0.09 -8.32
CA VAL A 78 -6.18 1.29 -7.61
C VAL A 78 -5.97 2.52 -8.48
N TYR A 79 -4.77 2.69 -9.04
CA TYR A 79 -4.45 3.82 -9.93
C TYR A 79 -5.42 3.91 -11.11
N ILE A 80 -5.69 2.80 -11.81
CA ILE A 80 -6.62 2.79 -12.96
C ILE A 80 -8.03 3.22 -12.53
N ARG A 81 -8.49 2.77 -11.36
CA ARG A 81 -9.82 3.13 -10.83
C ARG A 81 -9.92 4.61 -10.47
N GLU A 82 -8.84 5.22 -10.00
CA GLU A 82 -8.80 6.65 -9.66
C GLU A 82 -8.61 7.55 -10.88
N HIS A 83 -8.05 7.02 -11.97
CA HIS A 83 -7.70 7.75 -13.18
C HIS A 83 -8.39 7.20 -14.43
N THR A 84 -9.65 6.78 -14.31
CA THR A 84 -10.40 6.13 -15.40
C THR A 84 -10.47 6.94 -16.70
N ASP A 85 -10.39 8.27 -16.61
CA ASP A 85 -10.34 9.21 -17.74
C ASP A 85 -9.08 9.05 -18.61
N GLN A 86 -8.01 8.46 -18.07
CA GLN A 86 -6.77 8.17 -18.79
C GLN A 86 -6.84 6.86 -19.60
N TYR A 87 -7.91 6.08 -19.44
CA TYR A 87 -8.05 4.76 -20.06
C TYR A 87 -9.30 4.67 -20.93
N LYS A 88 -9.16 3.98 -22.08
CA LYS A 88 -10.32 3.66 -22.92
C LYS A 88 -11.21 2.57 -22.32
N LEU A 89 -10.73 1.87 -21.28
CA LEU A 89 -11.42 0.82 -20.52
C LEU A 89 -12.06 -0.25 -21.42
N ILE A 90 -11.36 -0.63 -22.49
CA ILE A 90 -11.76 -1.71 -23.40
C ILE A 90 -11.23 -3.06 -22.91
N PRO A 91 -11.90 -4.18 -23.22
CA PRO A 91 -11.40 -5.50 -22.86
C PRO A 91 -10.01 -5.74 -23.43
N GLY A 92 -9.11 -6.30 -22.62
CA GLY A 92 -7.72 -6.55 -23.00
C GLY A 92 -6.73 -6.22 -21.90
N ILE A 93 -5.44 -6.36 -22.24
CA ILE A 93 -4.33 -6.01 -21.34
C ILE A 93 -4.24 -4.49 -21.23
N VAL A 94 -4.19 -4.00 -19.99
CA VAL A 94 -3.98 -2.59 -19.70
C VAL A 94 -2.49 -2.27 -19.82
N ILE A 95 -2.15 -1.43 -20.80
CA ILE A 95 -0.82 -0.85 -20.93
C ILE A 95 -0.71 0.29 -19.91
N PRO A 96 0.26 0.25 -18.99
CA PRO A 96 0.33 1.24 -17.94
C PRO A 96 0.67 2.63 -18.49
N THR A 97 0.15 3.66 -17.84
CA THR A 97 0.71 5.01 -17.98
C THR A 97 2.06 5.09 -17.25
N PHE A 98 2.83 6.16 -17.51
CA PHE A 98 4.12 6.33 -16.84
C PHE A 98 3.95 6.45 -15.31
N ASP A 99 3.02 7.28 -14.85
CA ASP A 99 2.82 7.51 -13.41
C ASP A 99 2.20 6.27 -12.71
N GLU A 100 1.32 5.52 -13.39
CA GLU A 100 0.84 4.21 -12.90
C GLU A 100 2.00 3.23 -12.63
N GLU A 101 2.92 3.08 -13.58
CA GLU A 101 4.06 2.18 -13.42
C GLU A 101 4.97 2.66 -12.28
N VAL A 102 5.18 3.97 -12.12
CA VAL A 102 5.98 4.53 -11.02
C VAL A 102 5.36 4.19 -9.67
N GLU A 103 4.08 4.46 -9.46
CA GLU A 103 3.42 4.18 -8.18
C GLU A 103 3.39 2.67 -7.89
N GLY A 104 3.09 1.85 -8.89
CA GLY A 104 3.17 0.40 -8.76
C GLY A 104 4.56 -0.08 -8.30
N ARG A 105 5.64 0.44 -8.88
CA ARG A 105 7.01 0.03 -8.52
C ARG A 105 7.45 0.57 -7.17
N LYS A 106 7.01 1.76 -6.75
CA LYS A 106 7.21 2.26 -5.38
C LYS A 106 6.53 1.34 -4.37
N THR A 107 5.26 1.01 -4.57
CA THR A 107 4.53 0.09 -3.68
C THR A 107 5.19 -1.29 -3.65
N MET A 108 5.64 -1.81 -4.79
CA MET A 108 6.41 -3.06 -4.86
C MET A 108 7.68 -3.02 -3.98
N ALA A 109 8.50 -1.97 -4.14
CA ALA A 109 9.74 -1.82 -3.40
C ALA A 109 9.48 -1.65 -1.89
N GLN A 110 8.46 -0.89 -1.52
CA GLN A 110 8.04 -0.70 -0.13
C GLN A 110 7.61 -2.04 0.51
N ILE A 111 6.76 -2.81 -0.16
CA ILE A 111 6.34 -4.14 0.33
C ILE A 111 7.55 -5.06 0.46
N TRP A 112 8.45 -5.06 -0.52
CA TRP A 112 9.65 -5.90 -0.45
C TRP A 112 10.55 -5.54 0.73
N LYS A 113 10.71 -4.24 1.01
CA LYS A 113 11.43 -3.74 2.20
C LYS A 113 10.84 -4.31 3.48
N GLU A 114 9.52 -4.17 3.66
CA GLU A 114 8.81 -4.67 4.84
C GLU A 114 8.89 -6.20 5.00
N LEU A 115 8.88 -6.93 3.89
CA LEU A 115 9.05 -8.38 3.90
C LEU A 115 10.46 -8.78 4.35
N LYS A 116 11.49 -8.05 3.92
CA LYS A 116 12.88 -8.29 4.35
C LYS A 116 13.15 -7.87 5.79
N GLU A 117 12.47 -6.85 6.29
CA GLU A 117 12.54 -6.47 7.70
C GLU A 117 11.98 -7.58 8.60
N LYS A 118 10.97 -8.33 8.14
CA LYS A 118 10.40 -9.49 8.85
C LYS A 118 11.25 -10.75 8.69
N ASP A 119 11.90 -10.91 7.55
CA ASP A 119 12.75 -12.07 7.23
C ASP A 119 13.92 -11.66 6.34
N GLN A 120 15.08 -11.44 6.96
CA GLN A 120 16.29 -10.98 6.29
C GLN A 120 16.90 -12.02 5.34
N SER A 121 16.52 -13.29 5.45
CA SER A 121 17.00 -14.35 4.55
C SER A 121 16.35 -14.30 3.17
N ARG A 122 15.25 -13.55 3.06
CA ARG A 122 14.52 -13.35 1.81
C ARG A 122 15.36 -12.58 0.81
N THR A 123 15.56 -13.19 -0.35
CA THR A 123 16.29 -12.61 -1.48
C THR A 123 15.55 -12.85 -2.79
N ASP A 124 15.61 -11.84 -3.65
CA ASP A 124 15.21 -11.89 -5.05
C ASP A 124 16.04 -10.80 -5.75
N LYS A 125 16.83 -11.19 -6.75
CA LYS A 125 17.80 -10.26 -7.37
C LYS A 125 17.15 -8.97 -7.85
N TYR A 126 16.00 -9.07 -8.52
CA TYR A 126 15.35 -7.90 -9.11
C TYR A 126 14.79 -6.98 -8.01
N LEU A 127 14.09 -7.55 -7.02
CA LEU A 127 13.51 -6.78 -5.94
C LEU A 127 14.59 -6.17 -5.02
N ASP A 128 15.68 -6.90 -4.78
CA ASP A 128 16.85 -6.42 -4.03
C ASP A 128 17.54 -5.24 -4.73
N GLU A 129 17.63 -5.26 -6.06
CA GLU A 129 18.14 -4.15 -6.87
C GLU A 129 17.16 -2.96 -6.95
N LEU A 130 15.85 -3.19 -6.79
CA LEU A 130 14.83 -2.14 -6.82
C LEU A 130 14.78 -1.32 -5.52
N LEU A 131 15.16 -1.90 -4.36
CA LEU A 131 15.22 -1.18 -3.09
C LEU A 131 16.09 0.07 -3.11
N PRO A 132 17.38 0.02 -3.50
CA PRO A 132 18.21 1.21 -3.52
C PRO A 132 17.70 2.28 -4.51
N VAL A 133 16.97 1.88 -5.57
CA VAL A 133 16.31 2.84 -6.48
C VAL A 133 15.21 3.61 -5.74
N HIS A 134 14.39 2.89 -4.96
CA HIS A 134 13.33 3.48 -4.14
C HIS A 134 13.90 4.39 -3.05
N GLU A 135 14.93 3.93 -2.33
CA GLU A 135 15.56 4.68 -1.23
C GLU A 135 16.30 5.93 -1.70
N ALA A 136 16.82 5.93 -2.92
CA ALA A 136 17.45 7.10 -3.55
C ALA A 136 16.46 8.06 -4.24
N ASP A 137 15.15 7.77 -4.17
CA ASP A 137 14.09 8.51 -4.83
C ASP A 137 14.29 8.64 -6.36
N PHE A 138 14.77 7.57 -6.99
CA PHE A 138 15.02 7.50 -8.44
C PHE A 138 14.00 6.63 -9.20
N MET A 139 12.86 6.31 -8.59
CA MET A 139 11.88 5.40 -9.20
C MET A 139 11.35 5.93 -10.55
N ARG A 140 11.17 7.26 -10.66
CA ARG A 140 10.70 7.90 -11.90
C ARG A 140 11.72 7.75 -13.03
N GLU A 141 12.98 8.03 -12.75
CA GLU A 141 14.09 7.90 -13.69
C GLU A 141 14.32 6.44 -14.07
N TYR A 142 14.20 5.53 -13.10
CA TYR A 142 14.28 4.09 -13.32
C TYR A 142 13.21 3.60 -14.29
N VAL A 143 11.93 3.91 -14.02
CA VAL A 143 10.81 3.53 -14.89
C VAL A 143 10.99 4.11 -16.29
N TRP A 144 11.39 5.38 -16.41
CA TRP A 144 11.62 6.00 -17.71
C TRP A 144 12.79 5.37 -18.48
N THR A 145 13.86 4.99 -17.79
CA THR A 145 15.07 4.46 -18.42
C THR A 145 14.91 3.00 -18.82
N TYR A 146 14.29 2.18 -17.97
CA TYR A 146 14.26 0.73 -18.13
C TYR A 146 12.92 0.14 -18.57
N LEU A 147 11.80 0.80 -18.28
CA LEU A 147 10.45 0.26 -18.45
C LEU A 147 9.59 1.07 -19.42
N LYS A 148 10.22 1.97 -20.19
CA LYS A 148 9.52 2.86 -21.13
C LYS A 148 8.64 2.09 -22.11
N GLN A 149 7.35 2.42 -22.09
CA GLN A 149 6.40 1.93 -23.08
C GLN A 149 6.43 2.77 -24.36
N GLN A 150 6.13 2.15 -25.50
CA GLN A 150 6.06 2.85 -26.79
C GLN A 150 4.99 3.95 -26.82
N SER A 151 3.91 3.77 -26.06
CA SER A 151 2.84 4.76 -25.92
C SER A 151 3.27 6.03 -25.18
N TRP A 152 4.38 5.99 -24.43
CA TRP A 152 4.91 7.14 -23.69
C TRP A 152 5.72 8.05 -24.62
N SER A 153 4.99 8.87 -25.37
CA SER A 153 5.55 9.71 -26.44
C SER A 153 6.41 10.87 -25.94
N LYS A 154 6.16 11.39 -24.74
CA LYS A 154 6.87 12.54 -24.17
C LYS A 154 7.59 12.15 -22.89
N GLN A 155 8.82 12.65 -22.74
CA GLN A 155 9.54 12.55 -21.49
C GLN A 155 8.82 13.37 -20.41
N PRO A 156 8.54 12.79 -19.23
CA PRO A 156 8.05 13.53 -18.07
C PRO A 156 8.98 14.68 -17.70
N LYS A 157 8.40 15.76 -17.17
CA LYS A 157 9.17 16.87 -16.62
C LYS A 157 9.90 16.43 -15.35
N ASP A 158 10.96 17.16 -15.02
CA ASP A 158 11.67 17.08 -13.74
C ASP A 158 12.39 15.75 -13.44
N LEU A 159 12.64 14.93 -14.47
CA LEU A 159 13.48 13.73 -14.33
C LEU A 159 14.95 14.10 -14.17
N ARG A 160 15.58 13.59 -13.11
CA ARG A 160 17.00 13.76 -12.77
C ARG A 160 17.89 12.78 -13.53
N LEU A 161 17.67 12.62 -14.84
CA LEU A 161 18.30 11.56 -15.65
C LEU A 161 19.83 11.59 -15.65
N LYS A 162 20.45 12.77 -15.52
CA LYS A 162 21.90 12.88 -15.41
C LYS A 162 22.42 12.30 -14.09
N GLU A 163 21.77 12.65 -12.98
CA GLU A 163 22.10 12.13 -11.65
C GLU A 163 21.86 10.63 -11.59
N PHE A 164 20.69 10.18 -12.07
CA PHE A 164 20.36 8.77 -12.16
C PHE A 164 21.36 7.99 -13.03
N SER A 165 21.82 8.57 -14.15
CA SER A 165 22.79 7.91 -15.02
C SER A 165 24.14 7.67 -14.34
N VAL A 166 24.59 8.57 -13.47
CA VAL A 166 25.82 8.37 -12.68
C VAL A 166 25.56 7.35 -11.57
N TRP A 167 24.42 7.48 -10.89
CA TRP A 167 24.04 6.60 -9.79
C TRP A 167 23.87 5.14 -10.22
N GLN A 168 23.19 4.88 -11.35
CA GLN A 168 22.91 3.52 -11.85
C GLN A 168 24.19 2.76 -12.22
N GLN A 169 25.25 3.45 -12.66
CA GLN A 169 26.52 2.81 -12.99
C GLN A 169 27.18 2.17 -11.76
N LEU A 170 26.88 2.66 -10.56
CA LEU A 170 27.41 2.13 -9.31
C LEU A 170 26.50 1.06 -8.70
N HIS A 171 25.17 1.22 -8.82
CA HIS A 171 24.19 0.41 -8.08
C HIS A 171 23.46 -0.64 -8.93
N LEU A 172 23.37 -0.47 -10.25
CA LEU A 172 22.57 -1.30 -11.17
C LEU A 172 23.42 -1.97 -12.27
N LYS A 173 24.65 -2.38 -11.93
CA LYS A 173 25.56 -3.03 -12.89
C LYS A 173 24.98 -4.36 -13.38
N GLY A 174 24.69 -4.43 -14.68
CA GLY A 174 24.10 -5.63 -15.28
C GLY A 174 22.65 -5.88 -14.84
N HIS A 175 21.97 -4.85 -14.31
CA HIS A 175 20.55 -4.91 -13.97
C HIS A 175 19.70 -5.31 -15.19
N GLN A 176 18.67 -6.11 -14.96
CA GLN A 176 17.71 -6.53 -15.97
C GLN A 176 16.30 -6.20 -15.49
N PRO A 177 15.57 -5.29 -16.15
CA PRO A 177 14.20 -5.00 -15.75
C PRO A 177 13.30 -6.22 -15.91
N LYS A 178 12.33 -6.36 -15.00
CA LYS A 178 11.38 -7.47 -14.97
C LYS A 178 9.95 -6.95 -14.90
N THR A 179 9.03 -7.68 -15.51
CA THR A 179 7.57 -7.53 -15.37
C THR A 179 6.94 -8.91 -15.33
N HIS A 180 6.53 -9.36 -14.15
CA HIS A 180 5.93 -10.68 -13.92
C HIS A 180 4.41 -10.62 -13.75
N GLY A 181 3.76 -9.54 -14.18
CA GLY A 181 2.31 -9.47 -14.14
C GLY A 181 1.69 -8.36 -14.96
N ASN A 182 0.41 -8.51 -15.25
CA ASN A 182 -0.41 -7.58 -16.03
C ASN A 182 -1.84 -7.51 -15.48
N ILE A 183 -2.54 -6.42 -15.78
CA ILE A 183 -3.97 -6.27 -15.50
C ILE A 183 -4.74 -6.46 -16.81
N ARG A 184 -5.83 -7.22 -16.77
CA ARG A 184 -6.76 -7.39 -17.88
C ARG A 184 -8.15 -6.88 -17.50
N ILE A 185 -8.76 -6.08 -18.37
CA ILE A 185 -10.19 -5.73 -18.31
C ILE A 185 -10.98 -6.80 -19.08
N THR A 186 -12.11 -7.27 -18.52
CA THR A 186 -12.96 -8.33 -19.13
C THR A 186 -14.15 -7.75 -19.89
N GLU A 187 -14.77 -8.55 -20.77
CA GLU A 187 -15.94 -8.11 -21.56
C GLU A 187 -17.17 -7.77 -20.72
N GLU A 188 -17.38 -8.48 -19.60
CA GLU A 188 -18.49 -8.21 -18.66
C GLU A 188 -18.42 -6.78 -18.11
N SER A 189 -17.22 -6.23 -18.06
CA SER A 189 -16.88 -4.88 -17.60
C SER A 189 -17.09 -3.80 -18.65
N ALA A 190 -16.99 -4.16 -19.93
CA ALA A 190 -17.01 -3.21 -21.04
C ALA A 190 -18.40 -3.00 -21.65
N LYS A 191 -19.34 -3.91 -21.36
CA LYS A 191 -20.75 -3.85 -21.81
C LYS A 191 -21.63 -2.90 -20.99
N LEU A 192 -21.04 -2.23 -20.00
CA LEU A 192 -21.75 -1.35 -19.08
C LEU A 192 -21.82 0.11 -19.56
N LYS A 193 -21.18 0.44 -20.70
CA LYS A 193 -21.27 1.76 -21.34
C LYS A 193 -22.29 1.82 -22.48
#